data_AF-A0A351DWP3-F1
#
_entry.id   AF-A0A351DWP3-F1
#
_cell.length_a   1.000
_cell.length_b   1.000
_cell.length_c   1.000
_cell.angle_alpha   90.00
_cell.angle_beta   90.00
_cell.angle_gamma   90.00
#
_symmetry.space_group_name_H-M   'P 1'
#
loop_
_entity.id
_entity.type
_entity.pdbx_description
1 polymer ?
#
loop_
_entity_poly.entity_id
_entity_poly.type
_entity_poly.pdbx_seq_one_letter_code
_entity_poly.pdbx_strand_id
1 'polypeptide(L)'
;MAKRRTKRTAKRKKKVDRGRLKHLLSAVGVFAFLYVGWQFYNSHFVTPWHAAGDKAGASAALDNYQDDVWQAAKKYNLDYSYLMSLLMLECSGKRPAGSRFEPHVFKRLKQVRDGQRANYENVTAKHLAGASDDAIRNLATSWGPFQLMGYKCILLDVNIRDIRGSQGIDHGAKWIDLTYGESMRRGRFKDCFHMHNTGQPYPRTGMPRTHDPQYVPRGMAMMKQFKAPSDLTTSLSLD
;
A
#
# COMPACT_ATOMS: atom_id res chain seq x y z
N MET A 1 -72.92 14.15 45.33
CA MET A 1 -71.46 14.00 45.53
C MET A 1 -70.95 12.86 44.64
N ALA A 2 -70.24 13.17 43.55
CA ALA A 2 -69.74 12.18 42.60
C ALA A 2 -68.29 11.75 42.96
N LYS A 3 -68.07 10.44 43.14
CA LYS A 3 -66.74 9.85 43.39
C LYS A 3 -65.88 9.90 42.11
N ARG A 4 -64.83 10.73 42.10
CA ARG A 4 -63.77 10.67 41.09
C ARG A 4 -62.95 9.37 41.28
N ARG A 5 -63.08 8.43 40.34
CA ARG A 5 -62.18 7.27 40.20
C ARG A 5 -60.96 7.68 39.36
N THR A 6 -59.79 7.76 40.00
CA THR A 6 -58.50 7.91 39.34
C THR A 6 -58.10 6.60 38.66
N LYS A 7 -57.99 6.60 37.32
CA LYS A 7 -57.43 5.47 36.55
C LYS A 7 -55.90 5.51 36.66
N ARG A 8 -55.31 4.57 37.41
CA ARG A 8 -53.87 4.27 37.37
C ARG A 8 -53.52 3.61 36.03
N THR A 9 -52.76 4.30 35.19
CA THR A 9 -52.17 3.74 33.96
C THR A 9 -50.99 2.84 34.32
N ALA A 10 -51.20 1.52 34.26
CA ALA A 10 -50.13 0.54 34.41
C ALA A 10 -49.26 0.54 33.13
N LYS A 11 -48.03 1.06 33.21
CA LYS A 11 -47.00 0.90 32.16
C LYS A 11 -46.65 -0.59 32.05
N ARG A 12 -47.19 -1.25 31.03
CA ARG A 12 -46.91 -2.66 30.69
C ARG A 12 -45.45 -2.77 30.21
N LYS A 13 -44.52 -3.24 31.06
CA LYS A 13 -43.15 -3.59 30.64
C LYS A 13 -43.26 -4.74 29.63
N LYS A 14 -43.04 -4.47 28.33
CA LYS A 14 -42.93 -5.52 27.30
C LYS A 14 -41.76 -6.44 27.67
N LYS A 15 -42.05 -7.70 28.01
CA LYS A 15 -41.02 -8.75 28.16
C LYS A 15 -40.40 -9.00 26.80
N VAL A 16 -39.07 -8.90 26.71
CA VAL A 16 -38.32 -9.27 25.52
C VAL A 16 -38.50 -10.77 25.27
N ASP A 17 -38.90 -11.15 24.07
CA ASP A 17 -39.05 -12.53 23.65
C ASP A 17 -37.66 -13.18 23.53
N ARG A 18 -37.37 -14.11 24.44
CA ARG A 18 -36.09 -14.83 24.50
C ARG A 18 -35.81 -15.64 23.23
N GLY A 19 -36.84 -16.12 22.53
CA GLY A 19 -36.67 -16.84 21.27
C GLY A 19 -36.17 -15.91 20.16
N ARG A 20 -36.82 -14.74 20.00
CA ARG A 20 -36.36 -13.71 19.05
C ARG A 20 -34.96 -13.20 19.37
N LEU A 21 -34.63 -13.04 20.66
CA LEU A 21 -33.28 -12.64 21.06
C LEU A 21 -32.22 -13.69 20.68
N LYS A 22 -32.51 -14.99 20.87
CA LYS A 22 -31.60 -16.07 20.44
C LYS A 22 -31.40 -16.08 18.93
N HIS A 23 -32.48 -15.99 18.14
CA HIS A 23 -32.36 -15.93 16.68
C HIS A 23 -31.57 -14.71 16.21
N LEU A 24 -31.77 -13.53 16.83
CA LEU A 24 -31.00 -12.33 16.52
C LEU A 24 -29.51 -12.53 16.82
N LEU A 25 -29.17 -13.08 17.99
CA LEU A 25 -27.78 -13.35 18.36
C LEU A 25 -27.12 -14.39 17.43
N SER A 26 -27.84 -15.44 17.06
CA SER A 26 -27.37 -16.43 16.08
C SER A 26 -27.14 -15.80 14.70
N ALA A 27 -28.07 -14.96 14.23
CA ALA A 27 -27.91 -14.26 12.96
C ALA A 27 -26.69 -13.32 12.99
N VAL A 28 -26.52 -12.54 14.07
CA VAL A 28 -25.33 -11.68 14.26
C VAL A 28 -24.04 -12.52 14.25
N GLY A 29 -24.03 -13.68 14.90
CA GLY A 29 -22.90 -14.60 14.88
C GLY A 29 -22.55 -15.09 13.48
N VAL A 30 -23.56 -15.51 12.70
CA VAL A 30 -23.37 -15.92 11.30
C VAL A 30 -22.83 -14.78 10.45
N PHE A 31 -23.41 -13.58 10.54
CA PHE A 31 -22.94 -12.42 9.79
C PHE A 31 -21.52 -12.02 10.19
N ALA A 32 -21.18 -12.05 11.48
CA ALA A 32 -19.82 -11.80 11.94
C ALA A 32 -18.83 -12.83 11.38
N PHE A 33 -19.19 -14.12 11.41
CA PHE A 33 -18.35 -15.18 10.84
C PHE A 33 -18.15 -15.01 9.33
N LEU A 34 -19.22 -14.77 8.58
CA LEU A 34 -19.15 -14.52 7.13
C LEU A 34 -18.31 -13.27 6.82
N TYR A 35 -18.46 -12.20 7.60
CA TYR A 35 -17.67 -10.98 7.45
C TYR A 35 -16.18 -11.23 7.70
N VAL A 36 -15.83 -11.95 8.77
CA VAL A 36 -14.43 -12.33 9.05
C VAL A 36 -13.87 -13.23 7.96
N GLY A 37 -14.64 -14.22 7.50
CA GLY A 37 -14.25 -15.10 6.39
C GLY A 37 -14.03 -14.33 5.08
N TRP A 38 -14.88 -13.36 4.78
CA TRP A 38 -14.74 -12.48 3.61
C TRP A 38 -13.50 -11.57 3.72
N GLN A 39 -13.24 -10.98 4.89
CA GLN A 39 -12.02 -10.19 5.13
C GLN A 39 -10.74 -11.04 4.99
N PHE A 40 -10.79 -12.27 5.50
CA PHE A 40 -9.69 -13.22 5.34
C PHE A 40 -9.46 -13.57 3.87
N TYR A 41 -10.53 -13.89 3.13
CA TYR A 41 -10.43 -14.17 1.69
C TYR A 41 -9.83 -12.99 0.93
N ASN A 42 -10.33 -11.77 1.17
CA ASN A 42 -9.85 -10.56 0.52
C ASN A 42 -8.43 -10.13 0.91
N SER A 43 -7.86 -10.64 2.01
CA SER A 43 -6.47 -10.33 2.37
C SER A 43 -5.46 -11.35 1.81
N HIS A 44 -5.95 -12.48 1.29
CA HIS A 44 -5.12 -13.61 0.88
C HIS A 44 -5.27 -13.99 -0.59
N PHE A 45 -6.42 -13.71 -1.21
CA PHE A 45 -6.73 -14.11 -2.58
C PHE A 45 -7.14 -12.91 -3.42
N VAL A 46 -6.65 -12.87 -4.65
CA VAL A 46 -7.04 -11.82 -5.61
C VAL A 46 -8.46 -12.07 -6.10
N THR A 47 -9.29 -11.05 -6.04
CA THR A 47 -10.66 -11.14 -6.56
C THR A 47 -10.67 -11.08 -8.10
N PRO A 48 -11.69 -11.65 -8.77
CA PRO A 48 -11.75 -11.70 -10.22
C PRO A 48 -11.68 -10.32 -10.91
N TRP A 49 -12.31 -9.30 -10.33
CA TRP A 49 -12.33 -7.94 -10.89
C TRP A 49 -10.96 -7.26 -10.82
N HIS A 50 -10.19 -7.43 -9.74
CA HIS A 50 -8.83 -6.91 -9.67
C HIS A 50 -7.94 -7.61 -10.69
N ALA A 51 -8.00 -8.95 -10.77
CA ALA A 51 -7.21 -9.71 -11.73
C ALA A 51 -7.46 -9.28 -13.19
N ALA A 52 -8.69 -8.94 -13.55
CA ALA A 52 -9.04 -8.46 -14.89
C ALA A 52 -8.44 -7.08 -15.18
N GLY A 53 -8.61 -6.11 -14.27
CA GLY A 53 -8.05 -4.76 -14.42
C GLY A 53 -6.52 -4.76 -14.48
N ASP A 54 -5.89 -5.60 -13.67
CA ASP A 54 -4.44 -5.72 -13.60
C ASP A 54 -3.85 -6.25 -14.92
N LYS A 55 -4.51 -7.23 -15.54
CA LYS A 55 -4.12 -7.72 -16.87
C LYS A 55 -4.21 -6.65 -17.95
N ALA A 56 -5.22 -5.79 -17.88
CA ALA A 56 -5.42 -4.74 -18.89
C ALA A 56 -4.28 -3.69 -18.86
N GLY A 57 -3.75 -3.37 -17.69
CA GLY A 57 -2.64 -2.40 -17.57
C GLY A 57 -1.24 -2.98 -17.83
N ALA A 58 -1.08 -4.31 -17.84
CA ALA A 58 0.23 -4.95 -17.97
C ALA A 58 0.96 -4.59 -19.29
N SER A 59 0.23 -4.51 -20.41
CA SER A 59 0.82 -4.09 -21.70
C SER A 59 1.35 -2.67 -21.64
N ALA A 60 0.55 -1.73 -21.10
CA ALA A 60 0.97 -0.34 -20.97
C ALA A 60 2.17 -0.19 -20.04
N ALA A 61 2.27 -1.00 -18.99
CA ALA A 61 3.46 -1.00 -18.12
C ALA A 61 4.71 -1.47 -18.87
N LEU A 62 4.61 -2.53 -19.67
CA LEU A 62 5.74 -3.00 -20.49
C LEU A 62 6.18 -1.91 -21.47
N ASP A 63 5.25 -1.35 -22.24
CA ASP A 63 5.55 -0.32 -23.24
C ASP A 63 6.21 0.92 -22.62
N ASN A 64 5.75 1.32 -21.43
CA ASN A 64 6.21 2.55 -20.79
C ASN A 64 7.49 2.39 -19.97
N TYR A 65 7.78 1.20 -19.43
CA TYR A 65 8.72 1.05 -18.32
C TYR A 65 9.66 -0.15 -18.39
N GLN A 66 9.46 -1.11 -19.30
CA GLN A 66 10.23 -2.36 -19.29
C GLN A 66 11.74 -2.14 -19.30
N ASP A 67 12.23 -1.23 -20.16
CA ASP A 67 13.67 -1.01 -20.33
C ASP A 67 14.28 -0.34 -19.09
N ASP A 68 13.66 0.74 -18.63
CA ASP A 68 14.12 1.49 -17.45
C ASP A 68 14.13 0.59 -16.20
N VAL A 69 13.08 -0.22 -16.02
CA VAL A 69 12.96 -1.17 -14.90
C VAL A 69 13.95 -2.30 -15.03
N TRP A 70 14.19 -2.82 -16.23
CA TRP A 70 15.19 -3.88 -16.46
C TRP A 70 16.60 -3.42 -16.14
N GLN A 71 16.98 -2.21 -16.55
CA GLN A 71 18.29 -1.65 -16.20
C GLN A 71 18.45 -1.46 -14.69
N ALA A 72 17.41 -0.94 -14.02
CA ALA A 72 17.41 -0.77 -12.57
C ALA A 72 17.48 -2.12 -11.83
N ALA A 73 16.71 -3.12 -12.28
CA ALA A 73 16.70 -4.47 -11.72
C ALA A 73 18.11 -5.09 -11.75
N LYS A 74 18.80 -5.01 -12.90
CA LYS A 74 20.19 -5.48 -13.03
C LYS A 74 21.14 -4.70 -12.12
N LYS A 75 21.06 -3.37 -12.16
CA LYS A 75 21.97 -2.47 -11.41
C LYS A 75 21.95 -2.75 -9.91
N TYR A 76 20.77 -2.98 -9.34
CA TYR A 76 20.58 -3.16 -7.89
C TYR A 76 20.38 -4.63 -7.48
N ASN A 77 20.52 -5.58 -8.41
CA ASN A 77 20.24 -7.00 -8.18
C ASN A 77 18.88 -7.21 -7.50
N LEU A 78 17.84 -6.70 -8.14
CA LEU A 78 16.45 -6.77 -7.72
C LEU A 78 15.63 -7.58 -8.73
N ASP A 79 14.53 -8.16 -8.26
CA ASP A 79 13.63 -8.96 -9.09
C ASP A 79 12.82 -8.04 -10.05
N TYR A 80 12.99 -8.25 -11.35
CA TYR A 80 12.32 -7.47 -12.39
C TYR A 80 10.79 -7.57 -12.29
N SER A 81 10.27 -8.79 -12.10
CA SER A 81 8.84 -9.05 -12.04
C SER A 81 8.21 -8.36 -10.83
N TYR A 82 8.90 -8.32 -9.70
CA TYR A 82 8.50 -7.56 -8.52
C TYR A 82 8.41 -6.07 -8.82
N LEU A 83 9.46 -5.46 -9.41
CA LEU A 83 9.47 -4.02 -9.72
C LEU A 83 8.33 -3.64 -10.67
N MET A 84 8.12 -4.41 -11.75
CA MET A 84 7.01 -4.18 -12.67
C MET A 84 5.64 -4.32 -11.99
N SER A 85 5.49 -5.29 -11.09
CA SER A 85 4.25 -5.49 -10.33
C SER A 85 3.98 -4.38 -9.33
N LEU A 86 5.01 -3.91 -8.64
CA LEU A 86 4.91 -2.78 -7.74
C LEU A 86 4.49 -1.52 -8.50
N LEU A 87 5.13 -1.24 -9.64
CA LEU A 87 4.76 -0.12 -10.51
C LEU A 87 3.29 -0.19 -10.93
N MET A 88 2.80 -1.38 -11.28
CA MET A 88 1.40 -1.59 -11.60
C MET A 88 0.45 -1.27 -10.44
N LEU A 89 0.81 -1.64 -9.20
CA LEU A 89 0.03 -1.27 -8.02
C LEU A 89 0.03 0.25 -7.78
N GLU A 90 1.17 0.90 -7.99
CA GLU A 90 1.41 2.29 -7.61
C GLU A 90 0.95 3.32 -8.66
N CYS A 91 1.08 3.02 -9.95
CA CYS A 91 0.67 3.92 -11.03
C CYS A 91 -0.14 3.27 -12.17
N SER A 92 -0.46 1.97 -12.06
CA SER A 92 -1.20 1.23 -13.10
C SER A 92 -0.53 1.24 -14.47
N GLY A 93 0.80 1.31 -14.51
CA GLY A 93 1.56 1.34 -15.77
C GLY A 93 1.50 2.66 -16.54
N LYS A 94 0.89 3.72 -15.97
CA LYS A 94 0.71 5.01 -16.65
C LYS A 94 1.98 5.87 -16.62
N ARG A 95 2.32 6.46 -17.77
CA ARG A 95 3.38 7.47 -17.95
C ARG A 95 2.76 8.78 -18.50
N PRO A 96 3.02 9.96 -17.89
CA PRO A 96 3.78 10.17 -16.66
C PRO A 96 3.05 9.58 -15.45
N ALA A 97 3.82 9.07 -14.49
CA ALA A 97 3.25 8.60 -13.23
C ALA A 97 2.73 9.79 -12.40
N GLY A 98 1.64 9.56 -11.67
CA GLY A 98 1.01 10.57 -10.83
C GLY A 98 1.83 10.93 -9.58
N SER A 99 1.26 11.82 -8.76
CA SER A 99 1.79 12.17 -7.45
C SER A 99 0.65 12.28 -6.44
N ARG A 100 0.93 12.03 -5.16
CA ARG A 100 -0.08 12.13 -4.10
C ARG A 100 0.47 12.88 -2.89
N PHE A 101 -0.16 13.99 -2.55
CA PHE A 101 0.16 14.73 -1.33
C PHE A 101 -0.40 14.00 -0.11
N GLU A 102 0.40 13.87 0.95
CA GLU A 102 0.00 13.28 2.23
C GLU A 102 -0.09 14.33 3.34
N PRO A 103 -1.29 14.83 3.67
CA PRO A 103 -1.47 15.88 4.68
C PRO A 103 -0.90 15.49 6.06
N HIS A 104 -1.01 14.20 6.41
CA HIS A 104 -0.52 13.70 7.68
C HIS A 104 1.02 13.65 7.74
N VAL A 105 1.70 13.31 6.63
CA VAL A 105 3.16 13.36 6.51
C VAL A 105 3.63 14.81 6.58
N PHE A 106 2.97 15.71 5.85
CA PHE A 106 3.27 17.15 5.88
C PHE A 106 3.25 17.71 7.30
N LYS A 107 2.18 17.42 8.04
CA LYS A 107 2.07 17.82 9.45
C LYS A 107 3.22 17.29 10.29
N ARG A 108 3.60 16.01 10.13
CA ARG A 108 4.69 15.39 10.89
C ARG A 108 6.06 15.96 10.53
N LEU A 109 6.34 16.22 9.25
CA LEU A 109 7.58 16.85 8.81
C LEU A 109 7.68 18.30 9.31
N LYS A 110 6.59 19.07 9.30
CA LYS A 110 6.55 20.40 9.94
C LYS A 110 6.89 20.33 11.43
N GLN A 111 6.30 19.38 12.16
CA GLN A 111 6.64 19.17 13.57
C GLN A 111 8.13 18.87 13.80
N VAL A 112 8.77 18.13 12.88
CA VAL A 112 10.22 17.88 12.96
C VAL A 112 11.01 19.15 12.72
N ARG A 113 10.69 19.91 11.67
CA ARG A 113 11.33 21.19 11.36
C ARG A 113 11.21 22.18 12.53
N ASP A 114 10.02 22.27 13.11
CA ASP A 114 9.68 23.24 14.16
C ASP A 114 10.13 22.77 15.56
N GLY A 115 10.88 21.66 15.67
CA GLY A 115 11.41 21.13 16.93
C GLY A 115 10.37 20.48 17.87
N GLN A 116 9.13 20.31 17.41
CA GLN A 116 8.03 19.69 18.17
C GLN A 116 8.08 18.16 18.15
N ARG A 117 8.91 17.58 17.29
CA ARG A 117 9.15 16.14 17.14
C ARG A 117 10.64 15.93 16.87
N ALA A 118 11.26 14.98 17.56
CA ALA A 118 12.70 14.71 17.39
C ALA A 118 13.05 14.27 15.96
N ASN A 119 12.26 13.34 15.40
CA ASN A 119 12.45 12.81 14.05
C ASN A 119 11.15 12.24 13.47
N TYR A 120 11.13 12.10 12.14
CA TYR A 120 10.13 11.32 11.41
C TYR A 120 10.87 10.34 10.52
N GLU A 121 10.84 9.05 10.89
CA GLU A 121 11.72 8.03 10.32
C GLU A 121 13.19 8.48 10.43
N ASN A 122 13.91 8.60 9.31
CA ASN A 122 15.30 9.07 9.25
C ASN A 122 15.42 10.61 9.11
N VAL A 123 14.31 11.34 9.05
CA VAL A 123 14.31 12.80 8.88
C VAL A 123 14.43 13.49 10.23
N THR A 124 15.43 14.37 10.37
CA THR A 124 15.70 15.15 11.58
C THR A 124 15.51 16.65 11.31
N ALA A 125 15.46 17.46 12.37
CA ALA A 125 15.36 18.91 12.24
C ALA A 125 16.50 19.51 11.40
N LYS A 126 17.71 18.93 11.47
CA LYS A 126 18.87 19.36 10.67
C LYS A 126 18.62 19.22 9.17
N HIS A 127 17.94 18.15 8.73
CA HIS A 127 17.62 17.94 7.32
C HIS A 127 16.59 18.96 6.79
N LEU A 128 15.78 19.55 7.68
CA LEU A 128 14.70 20.45 7.34
C LEU A 128 15.01 21.91 7.68
N ALA A 129 16.24 22.21 8.11
CA ALA A 129 16.65 23.55 8.51
C ALA A 129 16.45 24.53 7.34
N GLY A 130 15.69 25.60 7.56
CA GLY A 130 15.38 26.61 6.54
C GLY A 130 14.39 26.16 5.46
N ALA A 131 13.82 24.95 5.54
CA ALA A 131 12.85 24.47 4.56
C ALA A 131 11.51 25.23 4.66
N SER A 132 11.08 25.84 3.55
CA SER A 132 9.77 26.47 3.44
C SER A 132 8.63 25.46 3.53
N ASP A 133 7.41 25.92 3.81
CA ASP A 133 6.24 25.05 3.80
C ASP A 133 6.03 24.37 2.43
N ASP A 134 6.37 25.03 1.32
CA ASP A 134 6.32 24.40 -0.02
C ASP A 134 7.37 23.31 -0.20
N ALA A 135 8.58 23.50 0.36
CA ALA A 135 9.60 22.45 0.38
C ALA A 135 9.10 21.24 1.20
N ILE A 136 8.54 21.46 2.39
CA ILE A 136 7.96 20.40 3.21
C ILE A 136 6.78 19.72 2.51
N ARG A 137 5.96 20.47 1.76
CA ARG A 137 4.86 19.92 0.96
C ARG A 137 5.38 18.97 -0.11
N ASN A 138 6.43 19.35 -0.84
CA ASN A 138 7.04 18.48 -1.84
C ASN A 138 7.62 17.21 -1.21
N LEU A 139 8.29 17.32 -0.06
CA LEU A 139 8.80 16.17 0.70
C LEU A 139 7.67 15.25 1.20
N ALA A 140 6.49 15.81 1.49
CA ALA A 140 5.30 15.09 1.90
C ALA A 140 4.45 14.55 0.74
N THR A 141 4.92 14.62 -0.50
CA THR A 141 4.24 14.08 -1.68
C THR A 141 4.96 12.82 -2.16
N SER A 142 4.21 11.79 -2.54
CA SER A 142 4.74 10.63 -3.28
C SER A 142 4.91 10.95 -4.75
N TRP A 143 5.97 10.43 -5.37
CA TRP A 143 6.32 10.75 -6.75
C TRP A 143 6.68 9.51 -7.55
N GLY A 144 6.38 9.57 -8.85
CA GLY A 144 6.92 8.64 -9.83
C GLY A 144 6.25 7.25 -9.79
N PRO A 145 6.81 6.31 -10.58
CA PRO A 145 6.15 5.03 -10.85
C PRO A 145 6.05 4.11 -9.64
N PHE A 146 6.94 4.26 -8.65
CA PHE A 146 6.88 3.54 -7.38
C PHE A 146 6.26 4.35 -6.23
N GLN A 147 5.64 5.51 -6.52
CA GLN A 147 5.05 6.41 -5.52
C GLN A 147 5.96 6.67 -4.30
N LEU A 148 7.25 6.94 -4.57
CA LEU A 148 8.24 7.16 -3.52
C LEU A 148 7.98 8.50 -2.82
N MET A 149 7.86 8.48 -1.49
CA MET A 149 7.69 9.71 -0.71
C MET A 149 8.88 10.65 -0.88
N GLY A 150 8.62 11.95 -1.13
CA GLY A 150 9.65 12.93 -1.45
C GLY A 150 10.75 13.04 -0.39
N TYR A 151 10.41 12.93 0.89
CA TYR A 151 11.40 12.98 1.99
C TYR A 151 12.42 11.83 1.96
N LYS A 152 12.17 10.76 1.20
CA LYS A 152 13.15 9.68 0.99
C LYS A 152 14.39 10.17 0.23
N CYS A 153 14.34 11.32 -0.44
CA CYS A 153 15.51 11.96 -1.06
C CYS A 153 16.64 12.19 -0.05
N ILE A 154 16.29 12.43 1.22
CA ILE A 154 17.24 12.62 2.32
C ILE A 154 18.01 11.33 2.61
N LEU A 155 17.36 10.17 2.58
CA LEU A 155 18.04 8.88 2.76
C LEU A 155 18.97 8.56 1.58
N LEU A 156 18.53 8.94 0.38
CA LEU A 156 19.22 8.62 -0.87
C LEU A 156 20.39 9.55 -1.18
N ASP A 157 20.50 10.66 -0.45
CA ASP A 157 21.40 11.79 -0.71
C ASP A 157 21.24 12.35 -2.12
N VAL A 158 19.99 12.64 -2.51
CA VAL A 158 19.62 13.19 -3.83
C VAL A 158 18.65 14.35 -3.69
N ASN A 159 18.44 15.11 -4.77
CA ASN A 159 17.43 16.17 -4.77
C ASN A 159 16.05 15.60 -5.07
N ILE A 160 15.01 16.21 -4.52
CA ILE A 160 13.63 15.82 -4.79
C ILE A 160 13.26 15.86 -6.28
N ARG A 161 13.88 16.77 -7.05
CA ARG A 161 13.70 16.86 -8.51
C ARG A 161 14.13 15.58 -9.24
N ASP A 162 15.12 14.86 -8.68
CA ASP A 162 15.69 13.66 -9.31
C ASP A 162 14.69 12.50 -9.16
N ILE A 163 14.01 12.40 -8.01
CA ILE A 163 12.92 11.44 -7.78
C ILE A 163 11.69 11.75 -8.66
N ARG A 164 11.41 13.04 -8.89
CA ARG A 164 10.27 13.50 -9.71
C ARG A 164 10.48 13.34 -11.21
N GLY A 165 11.75 13.36 -11.64
CA GLY A 165 12.14 13.44 -13.04
C GLY A 165 12.30 12.08 -13.70
N SER A 166 13.05 12.08 -14.81
CA SER A 166 13.37 10.89 -15.61
C SER A 166 14.12 9.81 -14.83
N GLN A 167 14.76 10.15 -13.71
CA GLN A 167 15.50 9.21 -12.85
C GLN A 167 14.65 8.57 -11.74
N GLY A 168 13.33 8.80 -11.72
CA GLY A 168 12.45 8.29 -10.67
C GLY A 168 12.48 6.77 -10.49
N ILE A 169 12.70 6.02 -11.57
CA ILE A 169 12.83 4.55 -11.51
C ILE A 169 14.14 4.13 -10.86
N ASP A 170 15.27 4.73 -11.26
CA ASP A 170 16.57 4.41 -10.69
C ASP A 170 16.63 4.73 -9.19
N HIS A 171 16.17 5.93 -8.80
CA HIS A 171 16.17 6.32 -7.39
C HIS A 171 15.16 5.53 -6.55
N GLY A 172 14.00 5.19 -7.12
CA GLY A 172 13.05 4.32 -6.45
C GLY A 172 13.59 2.91 -6.27
N ALA A 173 14.23 2.33 -7.29
CA ALA A 173 14.88 1.03 -7.19
C ALA A 173 16.04 1.05 -6.17
N LYS A 174 16.86 2.11 -6.15
CA LYS A 174 17.89 2.30 -5.12
C LYS A 174 17.30 2.31 -3.71
N TRP A 175 16.19 3.03 -3.52
CA TRP A 175 15.52 3.07 -2.22
C TRP A 175 14.98 1.69 -1.81
N ILE A 176 14.38 0.98 -2.75
CA ILE A 176 13.88 -0.40 -2.57
C ILE A 176 15.03 -1.32 -2.12
N ASP A 177 16.18 -1.26 -2.81
CA ASP A 177 17.35 -2.06 -2.49
C ASP A 177 17.85 -1.79 -1.06
N LEU A 178 18.05 -0.51 -0.72
CA LEU A 178 18.52 -0.09 0.60
C LEU A 178 17.55 -0.45 1.73
N THR A 179 16.25 -0.47 1.46
CA THR A 179 15.22 -0.66 2.50
C THR A 179 14.88 -2.12 2.71
N TYR A 180 14.73 -2.89 1.62
CA TYR A 180 14.32 -4.29 1.70
C TYR A 180 14.82 -5.18 0.55
N GLY A 181 15.85 -4.76 -0.18
CA GLY A 181 16.46 -5.55 -1.26
C GLY A 181 16.95 -6.92 -0.78
N GLU A 182 17.48 -7.02 0.44
CA GLU A 182 17.88 -8.30 1.03
C GLU A 182 16.70 -9.27 1.18
N SER A 183 15.52 -8.77 1.56
CA SER A 183 14.30 -9.59 1.65
C SER A 183 13.85 -10.06 0.27
N MET A 184 13.95 -9.18 -0.73
CA MET A 184 13.63 -9.50 -2.12
C MET A 184 14.55 -10.60 -2.66
N ARG A 185 15.86 -10.49 -2.44
CA ARG A 185 16.85 -11.51 -2.84
C ARG A 185 16.66 -12.86 -2.15
N ARG A 186 16.02 -12.89 -0.98
CA ARG A 186 15.58 -14.12 -0.29
C ARG A 186 14.22 -14.65 -0.76
N GLY A 187 13.62 -14.06 -1.80
CA GLY A 187 12.30 -14.43 -2.31
C GLY A 187 11.14 -14.07 -1.38
N ARG A 188 11.34 -13.21 -0.38
CA ARG A 188 10.30 -12.81 0.58
C ARG A 188 9.41 -11.69 0.02
N PHE A 189 8.80 -11.91 -1.14
CA PHE A 189 8.06 -10.88 -1.87
C PHE A 189 6.82 -10.36 -1.14
N LYS A 190 6.14 -11.21 -0.35
CA LYS A 190 5.03 -10.76 0.52
C LYS A 190 5.49 -9.71 1.53
N ASP A 191 6.64 -9.94 2.16
CA ASP A 191 7.25 -8.98 3.08
C ASP A 191 7.60 -7.70 2.33
N CYS A 192 8.13 -7.80 1.10
CA CYS A 192 8.52 -6.65 0.30
C CYS A 192 7.33 -5.74 -0.05
N PHE A 193 6.23 -6.29 -0.57
CA PHE A 193 5.02 -5.49 -0.85
C PHE A 193 4.47 -4.84 0.42
N HIS A 194 4.42 -5.57 1.53
CA HIS A 194 3.92 -5.02 2.79
C HIS A 194 4.85 -3.92 3.35
N MET A 195 6.17 -4.10 3.25
CA MET A 195 7.16 -3.09 3.65
C MET A 195 7.08 -1.85 2.76
N HIS A 196 6.85 -2.01 1.46
CA HIS A 196 6.64 -0.86 0.57
C HIS A 196 5.42 -0.04 1.03
N ASN A 197 4.29 -0.70 1.29
CA ASN A 197 3.04 -0.03 1.63
C ASN A 197 2.99 0.53 3.06
N THR A 198 3.64 -0.15 4.02
CA THR A 198 3.44 0.11 5.46
C THR A 198 4.72 0.40 6.23
N GLY A 199 5.89 0.12 5.64
CA GLY A 199 7.18 0.15 6.33
C GLY A 199 7.46 -1.05 7.25
N GLN A 200 6.59 -2.07 7.27
CA GLN A 200 6.74 -3.25 8.13
C GLN A 200 6.65 -4.56 7.33
N PRO A 201 7.33 -5.64 7.75
CA PRO A 201 7.19 -6.96 7.12
C PRO A 201 5.76 -7.48 7.23
N TYR A 202 5.41 -8.46 6.40
CA TYR A 202 4.08 -9.06 6.42
C TYR A 202 3.88 -9.77 7.77
N PRO A 203 2.73 -9.62 8.44
CA PRO A 203 2.55 -10.21 9.77
C PRO A 203 2.60 -11.75 9.71
N ARG A 204 3.31 -12.35 10.65
CA ARG A 204 3.34 -13.82 10.82
C ARG A 204 2.01 -14.39 11.30
N THR A 205 1.24 -13.59 12.03
CA THR A 205 -0.04 -13.95 12.64
C THR A 205 -1.03 -12.80 12.53
N GLY A 206 -2.31 -13.11 12.32
CA GLY A 206 -3.35 -12.11 12.16
C GLY A 206 -3.43 -11.53 10.75
N MET A 207 -4.34 -10.58 10.54
CA MET A 207 -4.58 -9.98 9.22
C MET A 207 -3.53 -8.89 8.89
N PRO A 208 -3.05 -8.82 7.64
CA PRO A 208 -2.22 -7.70 7.18
C PRO A 208 -2.99 -6.38 7.29
N ARG A 209 -2.29 -5.32 7.67
CA ARG A 209 -2.86 -3.98 7.79
C ARG A 209 -2.30 -3.10 6.68
N THR A 210 -2.90 -3.20 5.51
CA THR A 210 -2.72 -2.28 4.39
C THR A 210 -4.00 -1.46 4.22
N HIS A 211 -3.92 -0.28 3.59
CA HIS A 211 -5.14 0.48 3.27
C HIS A 211 -6.05 -0.33 2.32
N ASP A 212 -5.45 -0.99 1.33
CA ASP A 212 -6.12 -1.95 0.46
C ASP A 212 -5.73 -3.38 0.88
N PRO A 213 -6.65 -4.20 1.41
CA PRO A 213 -6.39 -5.60 1.76
C PRO A 213 -5.87 -6.44 0.58
N GLN A 214 -6.21 -6.04 -0.66
CA GLN A 214 -5.80 -6.73 -1.88
C GLN A 214 -4.39 -6.35 -2.35
N TYR A 215 -3.74 -5.36 -1.74
CA TYR A 215 -2.45 -4.83 -2.21
C TYR A 215 -1.39 -5.93 -2.36
N VAL A 216 -1.14 -6.71 -1.31
CA VAL A 216 -0.16 -7.80 -1.32
C VAL A 216 -0.55 -8.95 -2.24
N PRO A 217 -1.77 -9.54 -2.16
CA PRO A 217 -2.13 -10.64 -3.04
C PRO A 217 -2.14 -10.23 -4.53
N ARG A 218 -2.54 -8.99 -4.86
CA ARG A 218 -2.47 -8.46 -6.23
C ARG A 218 -1.04 -8.35 -6.72
N GLY A 219 -0.14 -7.76 -5.92
CA GLY A 219 1.28 -7.67 -6.27
C GLY A 219 1.88 -9.05 -6.56
N MET A 220 1.63 -10.03 -5.67
CA MET A 220 2.09 -11.41 -5.86
C MET A 220 1.53 -12.07 -7.13
N ALA A 221 0.27 -11.79 -7.48
CA ALA A 221 -0.35 -12.32 -8.69
C ALA A 221 0.19 -11.64 -9.96
N MET A 222 0.42 -10.33 -9.92
CA MET A 222 0.98 -9.55 -11.03
C MET A 222 2.40 -9.98 -11.38
N MET A 223 3.21 -10.44 -10.42
CA MET A 223 4.58 -10.91 -10.71
C MET A 223 4.61 -12.01 -11.77
N LYS A 224 3.57 -12.83 -11.84
CA LYS A 224 3.44 -13.90 -12.83
C LYS A 224 3.20 -13.39 -14.26
N GLN A 225 2.84 -12.13 -14.42
CA GLN A 225 2.54 -11.50 -15.71
C GLN A 225 3.80 -10.91 -16.36
N PHE A 226 4.86 -10.70 -15.58
CA PHE A 226 6.10 -10.09 -16.07
C PHE A 226 7.22 -11.12 -16.02
N LYS A 227 7.96 -11.25 -17.12
CA LYS A 227 9.18 -12.06 -17.22
C LYS A 227 10.34 -11.14 -17.55
N ALA A 228 11.51 -11.41 -16.98
CA ALA A 228 12.70 -10.65 -17.33
C ALA A 228 13.03 -10.87 -18.82
N PRO A 229 13.56 -9.86 -19.52
CA PRO A 229 13.96 -10.01 -20.92
C PRO A 229 14.95 -11.17 -21.17
N SER A 230 15.80 -11.48 -20.19
CA SER A 230 16.71 -12.63 -20.20
C SER A 230 15.98 -13.98 -20.31
N ASP A 231 14.81 -14.09 -19.67
CA ASP A 231 14.08 -15.35 -19.56
C ASP A 231 13.30 -15.64 -20.86
N LEU A 232 13.01 -14.59 -21.63
CA LEU A 232 12.37 -14.70 -22.95
C LEU A 232 13.35 -15.23 -24.00
N THR A 233 14.63 -14.88 -23.88
CA THR A 233 15.67 -15.34 -24.83
C THR A 233 16.02 -16.81 -24.62
N THR A 234 16.00 -17.30 -23.37
CA THR A 234 16.23 -18.72 -23.06
C THR A 234 15.09 -19.63 -23.54
N SER A 235 13.85 -19.14 -23.60
CA SER A 235 12.73 -19.93 -24.14
C SER A 235 12.73 -20.06 -25.66
N LEU A 236 13.36 -19.12 -26.38
CA LEU A 236 13.43 -19.13 -27.84
C LEU A 236 14.62 -19.94 -28.39
N SER A 237 15.56 -20.35 -27.55
CA SER A 237 16.73 -21.16 -27.92
C SER A 237 16.58 -22.66 -27.61
N LEU A 238 15.39 -23.08 -27.16
CA LEU A 238 15.07 -24.47 -26.82
C LEU A 238 13.96 -25.07 -27.71
N ASP A 239 13.50 -24.33 -28.72
CA ASP A 239 12.62 -24.79 -29.80
C ASP A 239 13.42 -24.90 -31.11
#